data_AF-A0A372QSW0-F1
#
_entry.id   AF-A0A372QSW0-F1
#
_cell.length_a   1.000
_cell.length_b   1.000
_cell.length_c   1.000
_cell.angle_alpha   90.00
_cell.angle_beta   90.00
_cell.angle_gamma   90.00
#
_symmetry.space_group_name_H-M   'P 1'
#
loop_
_entity.id
_entity.type
_entity.pdbx_description
1 polymer ?
#
loop_
_entity_poly.entity_id
_entity_poly.type
_entity_poly.pdbx_seq_one_letter_code
_entity_poly.pdbx_strand_id
1 'polypeptide(L)'
;INTNCLTIEELKKQLKEYGVNTDVSNNRVILAEILQNKLNDEISPQNIDILNTEIIDTDLGLRQVLNHTSNFALTSGWALKENQKFGKKGEGKRISKNVIPYFEAYFLARDINKSEKYTAQEMHNELKGLVEEGVLEEEEIPKISTISNWISQYAQTHHKLKVQQALALVDRS
;
A
#
# COMPACT_ATOMS: atom_id res chain seq x y z
N ILE A 1 7.90 -23.04 1.56
CA ILE A 1 8.31 -22.22 0.39
C ILE A 1 7.11 -21.36 0.00
N ASN A 2 7.24 -20.02 -0.11
CA ASN A 2 6.13 -19.16 -0.53
C ASN A 2 5.99 -19.26 -2.06
N THR A 3 5.01 -20.02 -2.55
CA THR A 3 4.85 -20.28 -3.99
C THR A 3 4.28 -19.08 -4.76
N ASN A 4 3.83 -18.02 -4.08
CA ASN A 4 3.22 -16.85 -4.70
C ASN A 4 4.24 -15.91 -5.38
N CYS A 5 5.54 -16.06 -5.09
CA CYS A 5 6.59 -15.23 -5.69
C CYS A 5 7.34 -15.93 -6.84
N LEU A 6 7.01 -17.18 -7.16
CA LEU A 6 7.69 -17.94 -8.20
C LEU A 6 7.13 -17.62 -9.59
N THR A 7 8.03 -17.51 -10.57
CA THR A 7 7.68 -17.38 -11.98
C THR A 7 7.13 -18.71 -12.54
N ILE A 8 6.42 -18.66 -13.67
CA ILE A 8 5.81 -19.84 -14.29
C ILE A 8 6.87 -20.91 -14.61
N GLU A 9 8.05 -20.49 -15.08
CA GLU A 9 9.16 -21.39 -15.41
C GLU A 9 9.74 -22.08 -14.16
N GLU A 10 9.86 -21.36 -13.05
CA GLU A 10 10.31 -21.92 -11.77
C GLU A 10 9.30 -22.93 -11.21
N LEU A 11 8.00 -22.61 -11.30
CA LEU A 11 6.93 -23.54 -10.91
C LEU A 11 6.95 -24.81 -11.77
N LYS A 12 7.11 -24.67 -13.09
CA LYS A 12 7.21 -25.80 -14.01
C LYS A 12 8.44 -26.67 -13.74
N LYS A 13 9.59 -26.04 -13.44
CA LYS A 13 10.82 -26.73 -13.05
C LYS A 13 10.63 -27.55 -11.78
N GLN A 14 10.10 -26.95 -10.72
CA GLN A 14 9.87 -27.65 -9.45
C GLN A 14 8.89 -28.81 -9.63
N LEU A 15 7.78 -28.59 -10.33
CA LEU A 15 6.81 -29.65 -10.59
C LEU A 15 7.40 -30.81 -11.43
N LYS A 16 8.33 -30.51 -12.35
CA LYS A 16 9.08 -31.54 -13.09
C LYS A 16 10.01 -32.35 -12.17
N GLU A 17 10.64 -31.72 -11.18
CA GLU A 17 11.42 -32.41 -10.14
C GLU A 17 10.54 -33.37 -9.32
N TYR A 18 9.28 -33.01 -9.09
CA TYR A 18 8.27 -33.88 -8.46
C TYR A 18 7.60 -34.89 -9.40
N GLY A 19 8.09 -35.02 -10.65
CA GLY A 19 7.55 -35.98 -11.63
C GLY A 19 6.17 -35.62 -12.20
N VAL A 20 5.71 -34.38 -12.00
CA VAL A 20 4.43 -33.88 -12.54
C VAL A 20 4.67 -33.27 -13.92
N ASN A 21 4.05 -33.82 -14.96
CA ASN A 21 4.13 -33.25 -16.31
C ASN A 21 3.29 -31.97 -16.40
N THR A 22 3.96 -30.83 -16.55
CA THR A 22 3.35 -29.48 -16.53
C THR A 22 2.96 -28.93 -17.89
N ASP A 23 3.01 -29.75 -18.95
CA ASP A 23 2.58 -29.37 -20.30
C ASP A 23 1.09 -28.96 -20.37
N VAL A 24 0.32 -29.22 -19.30
CA VAL A 24 -1.13 -29.04 -19.25
C VAL A 24 -1.58 -27.60 -18.93
N SER A 25 -0.74 -26.71 -18.37
CA SER A 25 -1.20 -25.37 -17.99
C SER A 25 -0.13 -24.28 -17.94
N ASN A 26 -0.40 -23.14 -18.59
CA ASN A 26 0.38 -21.90 -18.50
C ASN A 26 -0.14 -20.94 -17.42
N ASN A 27 -1.16 -21.34 -16.66
CA ASN A 27 -1.73 -20.50 -15.60
C ASN A 27 -0.93 -20.66 -14.31
N ARG A 28 -0.26 -19.57 -13.90
CA ARG A 28 0.58 -19.52 -12.69
C ARG A 28 -0.18 -19.92 -11.42
N VAL A 29 -1.44 -19.51 -11.28
CA VAL A 29 -2.23 -19.78 -10.07
C VAL A 29 -2.47 -21.28 -9.89
N ILE A 30 -2.83 -21.96 -10.98
CA ILE A 30 -3.10 -23.39 -11.00
C ILE A 30 -1.82 -24.18 -10.67
N LEU A 31 -0.68 -23.79 -11.25
CA LEU A 31 0.61 -24.42 -10.97
C LEU A 31 1.02 -24.28 -9.50
N ALA A 32 0.81 -23.10 -8.91
CA ALA A 32 1.13 -22.85 -7.50
C ALA A 32 0.22 -23.67 -6.56
N GLU A 33 -1.06 -23.83 -6.89
CA GLU A 33 -2.01 -24.62 -6.12
C GLU A 33 -1.70 -26.12 -6.16
N ILE A 34 -1.38 -26.66 -7.34
CA ILE A 34 -0.97 -28.07 -7.49
C ILE A 34 0.28 -28.37 -6.66
N LEU A 35 1.26 -27.46 -6.69
CA LEU A 35 2.49 -27.61 -5.92
C LEU A 35 2.22 -27.59 -4.41
N GLN A 36 1.32 -26.72 -3.93
CA GLN A 36 0.92 -26.67 -2.53
C GLN A 36 0.23 -27.95 -2.09
N ASN A 37 -0.72 -28.45 -2.88
CA ASN A 37 -1.44 -29.69 -2.58
C ASN A 37 -0.49 -30.89 -2.51
N LYS A 38 0.45 -30.99 -3.47
CA LYS A 38 1.43 -32.09 -3.49
C LYS A 38 2.37 -32.06 -2.28
N LEU A 39 2.76 -30.87 -1.83
CA LEU A 39 3.59 -30.68 -0.64
C LEU A 39 2.83 -31.05 0.65
N ASN A 40 1.51 -30.86 0.66
CA ASN A 40 0.65 -31.29 1.77
C ASN A 40 0.38 -32.80 1.77
N ASP A 41 0.28 -33.45 0.60
CA ASP A 41 0.06 -34.89 0.47
C ASP A 41 1.27 -35.73 0.94
N GLU A 42 2.51 -35.23 0.82
CA GLU A 42 3.70 -35.89 1.37
C GLU A 42 3.74 -35.88 2.92
N ILE A 43 2.87 -35.12 3.59
CA ILE A 43 2.93 -34.88 5.04
C ILE A 43 1.91 -35.71 5.85
N SER A 44 1.04 -36.56 5.26
CA SER A 44 0.18 -37.46 6.07
C SER A 44 -0.49 -38.59 5.26
N PRO A 45 -0.76 -39.81 5.77
CA PRO A 45 -0.57 -40.37 7.13
C PRO A 45 0.06 -41.77 7.11
N GLN A 46 1.38 -41.91 7.35
CA GLN A 46 1.99 -43.24 7.59
C GLN A 46 2.61 -43.38 8.99
N ASN A 47 2.56 -42.33 9.82
CA ASN A 47 3.24 -42.30 11.12
C ASN A 47 2.32 -42.32 12.35
N ILE A 48 1.00 -42.52 12.20
CA ILE A 48 0.08 -42.49 13.36
C ILE A 48 0.08 -43.83 14.13
N ASP A 49 0.33 -44.96 13.48
CA ASP A 49 0.16 -46.27 14.15
C ASP A 49 1.44 -46.84 14.79
N ILE A 50 2.62 -46.25 14.56
CA ILE A 50 3.89 -46.75 15.13
C ILE A 50 4.29 -46.03 16.44
N LEU A 51 3.75 -44.84 16.71
CA LEU A 51 4.20 -44.00 17.84
C LEU A 51 3.55 -44.31 19.21
N ASN A 52 2.56 -45.21 19.28
CA ASN A 52 1.85 -45.48 20.55
C ASN A 52 2.54 -46.53 21.44
N THR A 53 3.60 -47.20 20.98
CA THR A 53 4.25 -48.28 21.75
C THR A 53 5.63 -47.89 22.31
N GLU A 54 6.17 -46.72 21.95
CA GLU A 54 7.50 -46.27 22.40
C GLU A 54 7.45 -44.91 23.13
N ILE A 55 6.42 -44.72 23.96
CA ILE A 55 6.20 -43.56 24.86
C ILE A 55 7.32 -43.37 25.90
N ILE A 56 8.42 -44.14 25.88
CA ILE A 56 9.39 -44.14 26.97
C ILE A 56 10.61 -43.22 26.72
N ASP A 57 10.91 -42.75 25.49
CA ASP A 57 12.18 -42.05 25.23
C ASP A 57 12.11 -40.71 24.46
N THR A 58 11.06 -39.89 24.66
CA THR A 58 10.84 -38.61 23.93
C THR A 58 10.88 -37.33 24.78
N ASP A 59 11.43 -37.36 26.00
CA ASP A 59 11.61 -36.14 26.81
C ASP A 59 12.71 -35.19 26.25
N LEU A 60 13.68 -35.73 25.50
CA LEU A 60 14.79 -34.93 24.97
C LEU A 60 14.45 -34.11 23.71
N GLY A 61 13.45 -34.55 22.92
CA GLY A 61 13.09 -33.95 21.62
C GLY A 61 12.21 -32.71 21.72
N LEU A 62 11.24 -32.70 22.65
CA LEU A 62 10.33 -31.57 22.86
C LEU A 62 11.07 -30.30 23.30
N ARG A 63 12.16 -30.45 24.05
CA ARG A 63 12.98 -29.33 24.51
C ARG A 63 13.67 -28.62 23.35
N GLN A 64 14.11 -29.33 22.32
CA GLN A 64 14.76 -28.76 21.14
C GLN A 64 13.78 -28.07 20.18
N VAL A 65 12.54 -28.57 20.09
CA VAL A 65 11.49 -27.98 19.24
C VAL A 65 10.91 -26.68 19.84
N LEU A 66 10.83 -26.59 21.17
CA LEU A 66 10.43 -25.35 21.85
C LEU A 66 11.52 -24.26 21.73
N ASN A 67 12.80 -24.64 21.67
CA ASN A 67 13.91 -23.68 21.59
C ASN A 67 13.92 -22.88 20.27
N HIS A 68 13.53 -23.46 19.14
CA HIS A 68 13.58 -22.75 17.84
C HIS A 68 12.35 -21.88 17.54
N THR A 69 11.19 -22.20 18.14
CA THR A 69 9.96 -21.40 17.99
C THR A 69 9.95 -20.18 18.92
N SER A 70 10.72 -20.21 20.02
CA SER A 70 10.84 -19.08 20.95
C SER A 70 11.56 -17.85 20.37
N ASN A 71 12.37 -18.02 19.31
CA ASN A 71 13.19 -16.94 18.75
C ASN A 71 12.41 -15.91 17.91
N PHE A 72 11.12 -16.14 17.62
CA PHE A 72 10.29 -15.22 16.83
C PHE A 72 9.03 -14.75 17.56
N ALA A 73 8.92 -15.01 18.86
CA ALA A 73 7.85 -14.44 19.67
C ALA A 73 8.04 -12.91 19.76
N LEU A 74 7.30 -12.15 18.96
CA LEU A 74 7.23 -10.70 19.09
C LEU A 74 6.67 -10.38 20.48
N THR A 75 7.33 -9.46 21.20
CA THR A 75 6.86 -9.05 22.53
C THR A 75 5.40 -8.56 22.43
N SER A 76 4.55 -9.05 23.32
CA SER A 76 3.16 -8.58 23.45
C SER A 76 3.17 -7.05 23.53
N GLY A 77 2.59 -6.39 22.52
CA GLY A 77 2.67 -4.93 22.39
C GLY A 77 3.09 -4.41 21.02
N TRP A 78 3.72 -5.22 20.18
CA TRP A 78 4.21 -4.79 18.84
C TRP A 78 3.12 -4.25 17.90
N ALA A 79 1.89 -4.75 18.02
CA ALA A 79 0.77 -4.34 17.19
C ALA A 79 -0.26 -3.47 17.93
N LEU A 80 0.06 -3.01 19.15
CA LEU A 80 -0.84 -2.14 19.89
C LEU A 80 -0.77 -0.71 19.36
N LYS A 81 -1.95 -0.11 19.11
CA LYS A 81 -2.07 1.26 18.60
C LYS A 81 -1.41 2.29 19.51
N GLU A 82 -1.37 2.04 20.82
CA GLU A 82 -0.65 2.88 21.79
C GLU A 82 0.87 2.90 21.57
N ASN A 83 1.44 1.81 21.05
CA ASN A 83 2.86 1.67 20.75
C ASN A 83 3.20 2.09 19.32
N GLN A 84 2.21 2.51 18.54
CA GLN A 84 2.41 3.06 17.22
C GLN A 84 3.17 4.37 17.33
N LYS A 85 4.47 4.33 17.02
CA LYS A 85 5.25 5.53 16.76
C LYS A 85 4.79 6.10 15.42
N PHE A 86 3.86 7.06 15.46
CA PHE A 86 3.64 7.90 14.29
C PHE A 86 4.98 8.54 13.96
N GLY A 87 5.59 8.16 12.83
CA GLY A 87 6.73 8.91 12.30
C GLY A 87 6.33 10.37 12.28
N LYS A 88 7.21 11.27 12.73
CA LYS A 88 6.91 12.71 12.75
C LYS A 88 6.40 13.10 11.37
N LYS A 89 5.10 13.34 11.26
CA LYS A 89 4.46 13.58 9.97
C LYS A 89 4.90 14.96 9.50
N GLY A 90 5.95 14.97 8.68
CA GLY A 90 6.39 16.10 7.89
C GLY A 90 6.94 17.26 8.72
N GLU A 91 8.22 17.20 9.05
CA GLU A 91 9.05 18.41 9.19
C GLU A 91 9.49 18.91 7.79
N GLY A 92 8.60 18.77 6.81
CA GLY A 92 8.78 19.31 5.46
C GLY A 92 8.20 20.72 5.42
N LYS A 93 8.83 21.60 4.64
CA LYS A 93 8.33 22.97 4.38
C LYS A 93 6.88 22.88 3.91
N ARG A 94 5.97 23.46 4.70
CA ARG A 94 4.54 23.53 4.38
C ARG A 94 4.33 24.63 3.34
N ILE A 95 3.29 24.49 2.51
CA ILE A 95 2.85 25.57 1.62
C ILE A 95 2.47 26.77 2.51
N SER A 96 2.92 27.98 2.13
CA SER A 96 2.57 29.20 2.86
C SER A 96 1.05 29.41 2.83
N LYS A 97 0.49 29.89 3.95
CA LYS A 97 -0.93 30.21 4.03
C LYS A 97 -1.32 31.34 3.07
N ASN A 98 -0.37 32.20 2.72
CA ASN A 98 -0.57 33.32 1.81
C ASN A 98 -0.77 32.87 0.36
N VAL A 99 -0.22 31.70 -0.02
CA VAL A 99 -0.32 31.15 -1.38
C VAL A 99 -1.64 30.41 -1.61
N ILE A 100 -2.26 29.89 -0.53
CA ILE A 100 -3.49 29.08 -0.62
C ILE A 100 -4.66 29.82 -1.30
N PRO A 101 -5.00 31.09 -0.96
CA PRO A 101 -6.08 31.82 -1.61
C PRO A 101 -5.91 31.94 -3.13
N TYR A 102 -4.68 32.11 -3.61
CA TYR A 102 -4.40 32.17 -5.04
C TYR A 102 -4.66 30.83 -5.73
N PHE A 103 -4.23 29.73 -5.11
CA PHE A 103 -4.54 28.40 -5.64
C PHE A 103 -6.03 28.11 -5.70
N GLU A 104 -6.79 28.53 -4.69
CA GLU A 104 -8.25 28.42 -4.70
C GLU A 104 -8.86 29.26 -5.81
N ALA A 105 -8.43 30.50 -5.98
CA ALA A 105 -8.90 31.38 -7.05
C ALA A 105 -8.62 30.79 -8.45
N TYR A 106 -7.40 30.33 -8.72
CA TYR A 106 -7.03 29.68 -9.99
C TYR A 106 -7.82 28.39 -10.22
N PHE A 107 -8.04 27.61 -9.16
CA PHE A 107 -8.81 26.38 -9.26
C PHE A 107 -10.30 26.64 -9.50
N LEU A 108 -10.87 27.70 -8.93
CA LEU A 108 -12.28 28.06 -9.12
C LEU A 108 -12.52 28.72 -10.49
N ALA A 109 -11.56 29.49 -11.01
CA ALA A 109 -11.61 30.03 -12.37
C ALA A 109 -11.81 28.93 -13.43
N ARG A 110 -11.27 27.73 -13.19
CA ARG A 110 -11.50 26.52 -14.00
C ARG A 110 -12.99 26.15 -14.15
N ASP A 111 -13.81 26.35 -13.11
CA ASP A 111 -15.23 25.94 -13.14
C ASP A 111 -16.04 26.84 -14.07
N ILE A 112 -15.59 28.09 -14.25
CA ILE A 112 -16.17 29.08 -15.16
C ILE A 112 -15.79 28.75 -16.61
N ASN A 113 -14.51 28.45 -16.87
CA ASN A 113 -13.99 28.14 -18.21
C ASN A 113 -13.39 26.73 -18.25
N LYS A 114 -14.20 25.72 -18.65
CA LYS A 114 -13.77 24.30 -18.70
C LYS A 114 -12.54 24.03 -19.58
N SER A 115 -12.23 24.93 -20.52
CA SER A 115 -11.07 24.86 -21.42
C SER A 115 -9.78 25.42 -20.82
N GLU A 116 -9.86 26.27 -19.80
CA GLU A 116 -8.71 26.95 -19.17
C GLU A 116 -8.37 26.26 -17.86
N LYS A 117 -7.90 25.02 -17.96
CA LYS A 117 -7.39 24.31 -16.78
C LYS A 117 -5.98 24.81 -16.48
N TYR A 118 -5.85 25.67 -15.46
CA TYR A 118 -4.56 26.02 -14.89
C TYR A 118 -3.77 24.75 -14.53
N THR A 119 -2.69 24.53 -15.26
CA THR A 119 -1.68 23.52 -14.98
C THR A 119 -0.85 23.97 -13.79
N ALA A 120 -0.18 23.03 -13.12
CA ALA A 120 0.71 23.35 -12.02
C ALA A 120 1.85 24.31 -12.43
N GLN A 121 2.25 24.28 -13.70
CA GLN A 121 3.27 25.16 -14.25
C GLN A 121 2.74 26.58 -14.48
N GLU A 122 1.53 26.72 -15.01
CA GLU A 122 0.89 28.04 -15.15
C GLU A 122 0.65 28.69 -13.79
N MET A 123 0.09 27.96 -12.81
CA MET A 123 -0.07 28.49 -11.44
C MET A 123 1.26 28.94 -10.84
N HIS A 124 2.33 28.20 -11.08
CA HIS A 124 3.67 28.57 -10.61
C HIS A 124 4.19 29.86 -11.26
N ASN A 125 3.90 30.07 -12.55
CA ASN A 125 4.29 31.29 -13.26
C ASN A 125 3.48 32.50 -12.77
N GLU A 126 2.17 32.35 -12.54
CA GLU A 126 1.35 33.41 -11.96
C GLU A 126 1.86 33.82 -10.57
N LEU A 127 2.24 32.84 -9.73
CA LEU A 127 2.85 33.14 -8.43
C LEU A 127 4.16 33.89 -8.55
N LYS A 128 4.97 33.65 -9.59
CA LYS A 128 6.19 34.43 -9.84
C LYS A 128 5.87 35.88 -10.19
N GLY A 129 4.84 36.13 -10.99
CA GLY A 129 4.37 37.49 -11.26
C GLY A 129 3.99 38.25 -9.97
N LEU A 130 3.33 37.57 -9.02
CA LEU A 130 2.99 38.15 -7.72
C LEU A 130 4.22 38.46 -6.84
N VAL A 131 5.32 37.72 -7.01
CA VAL A 131 6.60 38.03 -6.35
C VAL A 131 7.25 39.26 -6.99
N GLU A 132 7.20 39.38 -8.32
CA GLU A 132 7.68 40.58 -9.03
C GLU A 132 6.90 41.84 -8.63
N GLU A 133 5.60 41.70 -8.36
CA GLU A 133 4.73 42.77 -7.83
C GLU A 133 4.93 43.05 -6.34
N GLY A 134 5.73 42.25 -5.64
CA GLY A 134 5.98 42.39 -4.19
C GLY A 134 4.80 41.99 -3.31
N VAL A 135 3.84 41.23 -3.85
CA VAL A 135 2.66 40.73 -3.12
C VAL A 135 2.99 39.47 -2.33
N LEU A 136 3.93 38.66 -2.83
CA LEU A 136 4.42 37.43 -2.20
C LEU A 136 5.95 37.47 -2.09
N GLU A 137 6.49 36.71 -1.15
CA GLU A 137 7.94 36.49 -1.04
C GLU A 137 8.38 35.28 -1.86
N GLU A 138 9.60 35.30 -2.42
CA GLU A 138 10.12 34.22 -3.25
C GLU A 138 10.17 32.89 -2.47
N GLU A 139 10.47 32.94 -1.17
CA GLU A 139 10.51 31.77 -0.31
C GLU A 139 9.13 31.11 -0.14
N GLU A 140 8.04 31.84 -0.40
CA GLU A 140 6.69 31.30 -0.30
C GLU A 140 6.29 30.48 -1.51
N ILE A 141 6.97 30.65 -2.66
CA ILE A 141 6.66 29.90 -3.88
C ILE A 141 6.94 28.41 -3.65
N PRO A 142 5.91 27.55 -3.70
CA PRO A 142 6.09 26.12 -3.60
C PRO A 142 6.56 25.54 -4.94
N LYS A 143 7.26 24.40 -4.87
CA LYS A 143 7.69 23.68 -6.08
C LYS A 143 6.50 23.23 -6.91
N ILE A 144 6.65 23.18 -8.24
CA ILE A 144 5.61 22.72 -9.18
C ILE A 144 5.03 21.33 -8.79
N SER A 145 5.85 20.40 -8.31
CA SER A 145 5.38 19.10 -7.81
C SER A 145 4.45 19.20 -6.60
N THR A 146 4.71 20.16 -5.72
CA THR A 146 3.88 20.45 -4.55
C THR A 146 2.55 21.05 -4.99
N ILE A 147 2.56 21.94 -5.98
CA ILE A 147 1.36 22.51 -6.60
C ILE A 147 0.50 21.42 -7.24
N SER A 148 1.11 20.53 -8.03
CA SER A 148 0.41 19.39 -8.66
C SER A 148 -0.27 18.47 -7.64
N ASN A 149 0.45 18.15 -6.55
CA ASN A 149 -0.10 17.36 -5.45
C ASN A 149 -1.26 18.09 -4.76
N TRP A 150 -1.12 19.40 -4.53
CA TRP A 150 -2.18 20.22 -3.93
C TRP A 150 -3.44 20.24 -4.82
N ILE A 151 -3.29 20.49 -6.13
CA ILE A 151 -4.41 20.47 -7.10
C ILE A 151 -5.14 19.13 -7.06
N SER A 152 -4.38 18.02 -7.05
CA SER A 152 -4.94 16.67 -7.03
C SER A 152 -5.76 16.40 -5.76
N GLN A 153 -5.24 16.81 -4.59
CA GLN A 153 -5.95 16.67 -3.32
C GLN A 153 -7.18 17.56 -3.27
N TYR A 154 -7.04 18.83 -3.64
CA TYR A 154 -8.11 19.82 -3.63
C TYR A 154 -9.24 19.41 -4.58
N ALA A 155 -8.94 18.89 -5.76
CA ALA A 155 -9.97 18.41 -6.69
C ALA A 155 -10.82 17.27 -6.10
N GLN A 156 -10.20 16.33 -5.39
CA GLN A 156 -10.89 15.21 -4.75
C GLN A 156 -11.82 15.69 -3.63
N THR A 157 -11.31 16.57 -2.75
CA THR A 157 -12.10 17.11 -1.63
C THR A 157 -13.23 18.00 -2.15
N HIS A 158 -12.96 18.85 -3.13
CA HIS A 158 -13.94 19.73 -3.75
C HIS A 158 -15.06 18.95 -4.46
N HIS A 159 -14.73 17.89 -5.21
CA HIS A 159 -15.73 17.01 -5.81
C HIS A 159 -16.62 16.36 -4.73
N LYS A 160 -16.00 15.82 -3.68
CA LYS A 160 -16.74 15.22 -2.55
C LYS A 160 -17.67 16.23 -1.87
N LEU A 161 -17.22 17.46 -1.66
CA LEU A 161 -18.01 18.52 -1.04
C LEU A 161 -19.23 18.89 -1.90
N LYS A 162 -19.04 19.06 -3.21
CA LYS A 162 -20.14 19.33 -4.15
C LYS A 162 -21.19 18.22 -4.14
N VAL A 163 -20.77 16.95 -4.15
CA VAL A 163 -21.69 15.80 -4.07
C VAL A 163 -22.47 15.81 -2.75
N GLN A 164 -21.80 16.04 -1.62
CA GLN A 164 -22.46 16.09 -0.31
C GLN A 164 -23.48 17.24 -0.22
N GLN A 165 -23.15 18.41 -0.76
CA GLN A 165 -24.08 19.55 -0.83
C GLN A 165 -25.30 19.23 -1.71
N ALA A 166 -25.10 18.59 -2.85
CA ALA A 166 -26.20 18.18 -3.73
C ALA A 166 -27.14 17.17 -3.04
N LEU A 167 -26.59 16.16 -2.34
CA LEU A 167 -27.37 15.19 -1.57
C LEU A 167 -28.19 15.85 -0.45
N ALA A 168 -27.58 16.79 0.29
CA ALA A 168 -28.26 17.51 1.37
C ALA A 168 -29.42 18.40 0.90
N LEU A 169 -29.43 18.82 -0.37
CA LEU A 169 -30.54 19.55 -0.98
C LEU A 169 -31.69 18.61 -1.38
N VAL A 170 -31.37 17.39 -1.83
CA VAL A 170 -32.37 16.38 -2.20
C VAL A 170 -33.12 15.87 -0.96
N ASP A 171 -32.43 15.64 0.16
CA ASP A 171 -33.05 15.19 1.41
C ASP A 171 -33.90 16.27 2.12
N ARG A 172 -33.84 17.53 1.66
CA ARG A 172 -34.61 18.65 2.21
C ARG A 172 -35.87 19.01 1.40
N SER A 173 -36.06 18.44 0.21
CA SER A 173 -37.26 18.59 -0.63
C SER A 173 -38.27 17.47 -0.38
#